data_AF-A0A2J6XJ08-F1
#
_entry.id   AF-A0A2J6XJ08-F1
#
_cell.length_a   1.000
_cell.length_b   1.000
_cell.length_c   1.000
_cell.angle_alpha   90.00
_cell.angle_beta   90.00
_cell.angle_gamma   90.00
#
_symmetry.space_group_name_H-M   'P 1'
#
loop_
_entity.id
_entity.type
_entity.pdbx_description
1 polymer ?
#
loop_
_entity_poly.entity_id
_entity_poly.type
_entity_poly.pdbx_seq_one_letter_code
_entity_poly.pdbx_strand_id
1 'polypeptide(L)'
;MRNDGYVIMLCPRCNVPMDYLSETEKITNGNNKISKVTRYYRCPVCGRRIIDETLIIKDNGNQIIIESHTNGARKILEKQIAKA
;
A
#
# COMPACT_ATOMS: atom_id res chain seq x y z
N MET A 1 -14.76 -13.76 -21.35
CA MET A 1 -14.19 -13.80 -19.99
C MET A 1 -13.10 -12.74 -19.93
N ARG A 2 -13.28 -11.66 -19.16
CA ARG A 2 -12.20 -10.69 -18.97
C ARG A 2 -11.18 -11.37 -18.07
N ASN A 3 -9.96 -11.57 -18.60
CA ASN A 3 -8.83 -11.94 -17.77
C ASN A 3 -8.52 -10.72 -16.92
N ASP A 4 -9.14 -10.63 -15.74
CA ASP A 4 -8.86 -9.59 -14.74
C ASP A 4 -7.52 -9.94 -14.06
N GLY A 5 -6.46 -10.09 -14.87
CA GLY A 5 -5.17 -10.68 -14.52
C GLY A 5 -4.66 -10.17 -13.19
N TYR A 6 -4.79 -11.01 -12.16
CA TYR A 6 -4.22 -10.74 -10.85
C TYR A 6 -2.70 -10.69 -11.00
N VAL A 7 -2.14 -9.48 -10.95
CA VAL A 7 -0.70 -9.33 -10.99
C VAL A 7 -0.13 -9.73 -9.63
N ILE A 8 0.63 -10.82 -9.62
CA ILE A 8 1.25 -11.35 -8.41
C ILE A 8 2.57 -10.62 -8.18
N MET A 9 2.68 -9.87 -7.08
CA MET A 9 3.94 -9.26 -6.68
C MET A 9 4.84 -10.31 -6.01
N LEU A 10 6.03 -10.51 -6.56
CA LEU A 10 7.04 -11.38 -5.96
C LEU A 10 7.97 -10.60 -5.04
N CYS A 11 8.38 -11.22 -3.93
CA CYS A 11 9.38 -10.65 -3.06
C CYS A 11 10.72 -10.52 -3.79
N PRO A 12 11.33 -9.33 -3.89
CA PRO A 12 12.62 -9.15 -4.57
C PRO A 12 13.79 -9.91 -3.91
N ARG A 13 13.60 -10.43 -2.69
CA ARG A 13 14.61 -11.20 -1.94
C ARG A 13 14.36 -12.71 -1.99
N CYS A 14 13.12 -13.14 -1.80
CA CYS A 14 12.78 -14.56 -1.64
C CYS A 14 12.14 -15.17 -2.89
N ASN A 15 11.74 -14.34 -3.86
CA ASN A 15 11.02 -14.74 -5.08
C ASN A 15 9.73 -15.55 -4.84
N VAL A 16 9.08 -15.31 -3.70
CA VAL A 16 7.75 -15.88 -3.37
C VAL A 16 6.67 -14.79 -3.47
N PRO A 17 5.40 -15.16 -3.71
CA PRO A 17 4.28 -14.22 -3.67
C PRO A 17 4.22 -13.44 -2.35
N MET A 18 3.88 -12.16 -2.44
CA MET A 18 3.70 -11.29 -1.29
C MET A 18 2.20 -11.08 -1.00
N ASP A 19 1.87 -10.93 0.29
CA ASP A 19 0.52 -10.62 0.74
C ASP A 19 0.27 -9.12 0.64
N TYR A 20 -0.88 -8.71 0.08
CA TYR A 20 -1.31 -7.31 0.10
C TYR A 20 -2.10 -7.01 1.36
N LEU A 21 -1.60 -6.10 2.19
CA LEU A 21 -2.11 -5.79 3.51
C LEU A 21 -2.42 -4.31 3.64
N SER A 22 -3.31 -3.97 4.58
CA SER A 22 -3.63 -2.59 4.94
C SER A 22 -3.56 -2.41 6.45
N GLU A 23 -2.88 -1.35 6.89
CA GLU A 23 -2.84 -0.91 8.28
C GLU A 23 -3.48 0.48 8.39
N THR A 24 -4.13 0.75 9.53
CA THR A 24 -4.71 2.07 9.84
C THR A 24 -4.20 2.55 11.18
N GLU A 25 -3.58 3.73 11.18
CA GLU A 25 -3.18 4.45 12.37
C GLU A 25 -4.14 5.63 12.56
N LYS A 26 -4.76 5.74 13.74
CA LYS A 26 -5.63 6.88 14.08
C LYS A 26 -4.92 7.75 15.10
N ILE A 27 -4.72 9.02 14.77
CA ILE A 27 -4.14 10.03 15.63
C ILE A 27 -5.24 11.06 15.91
N THR A 28 -5.63 11.20 17.17
CA THR A 28 -6.61 12.21 17.60
C THR A 28 -5.86 13.28 18.37
N ASN A 29 -5.96 14.54 17.94
CA ASN A 29 -5.41 15.68 18.66
C ASN A 29 -6.50 16.76 18.81
N GLY A 30 -7.16 16.79 19.96
CA GLY A 30 -8.36 17.62 20.18
C GLY A 30 -9.49 17.25 19.21
N ASN A 31 -10.04 18.24 18.51
CA ASN A 31 -11.10 18.03 17.51
C ASN A 31 -10.56 17.56 16.14
N ASN A 32 -9.25 17.60 15.92
CA ASN A 32 -8.67 17.15 14.66
C ASN A 32 -8.46 15.64 14.69
N LYS A 33 -9.10 14.93 13.76
CA LYS A 33 -8.95 13.49 13.56
C LYS A 33 -8.09 13.25 12.34
N ILE A 34 -6.92 12.64 12.54
CA ILE A 34 -6.03 12.23 11.46
C ILE A 34 -6.02 10.71 11.40
N SER A 35 -6.36 10.15 10.24
CA SER A 35 -6.23 8.71 9.98
C SER A 35 -5.22 8.50 8.87
N LYS A 36 -4.22 7.67 9.13
CA LYS A 36 -3.24 7.26 8.14
C LYS A 36 -3.51 5.81 7.76
N VAL A 37 -3.83 5.56 6.50
CA VAL A 37 -4.00 4.22 5.95
C VAL A 37 -2.78 3.90 5.11
N THR A 38 -2.05 2.84 5.45
CA THR A 38 -0.90 2.38 4.67
C THR A 38 -1.21 1.03 4.07
N ARG A 39 -1.20 0.96 2.74
CA ARG A 39 -1.35 -0.28 1.97
C ARG A 39 0.02 -0.72 1.47
N TYR A 40 0.34 -1.99 1.65
CA TYR A 40 1.68 -2.50 1.38
C TYR A 40 1.66 -3.99 1.09
N TYR A 41 2.67 -4.44 0.34
CA TYR A 41 2.95 -5.85 0.16
C TYR A 41 3.90 -6.33 1.25
N ARG A 42 3.66 -7.51 1.84
CA ARG A 42 4.53 -8.14 2.83
C ARG A 42 4.98 -9.52 2.38
N CYS A 43 6.27 -9.80 2.50
CA CYS A 43 6.79 -11.14 2.25
C CYS A 43 6.49 -12.04 3.47
N PRO A 44 5.79 -13.17 3.31
CA PRO A 44 5.49 -14.08 4.41
C PRO A 44 6.75 -14.79 4.94
N VAL A 45 7.82 -14.89 4.13
CA VAL A 45 9.06 -15.60 4.48
C VAL A 45 10.05 -14.70 5.22
N CYS A 46 10.37 -13.52 4.68
CA CYS A 46 11.39 -12.62 5.25
C CYS A 46 10.84 -11.34 5.88
N GLY A 47 9.52 -11.14 5.87
CA GLY A 47 8.87 -9.98 6.46
C GLY A 47 9.05 -8.65 5.70
N ARG A 48 9.80 -8.62 4.58
CA ARG A 48 10.05 -7.40 3.81
C ARG A 48 8.73 -6.73 3.40
N ARG A 49 8.62 -5.43 3.64
CA ARG A 49 7.47 -4.59 3.25
C ARG A 49 7.80 -3.75 2.03
N ILE A 50 6.88 -3.64 1.09
CA ILE A 50 6.91 -2.70 -0.04
C ILE A 50 5.65 -1.84 0.06
N ILE A 51 5.83 -0.57 0.42
CA ILE A 51 4.70 0.36 0.53
C ILE A 51 4.19 0.67 -0.87
N ASP A 52 2.90 0.47 -1.07
CA ASP A 52 2.22 0.76 -2.32
C ASP A 52 1.60 2.16 -2.25
N GLU A 53 0.77 2.38 -1.23
CA GLU A 53 0.04 3.62 -1.04
C GLU A 53 0.01 4.01 0.43
N THR A 54 0.06 5.31 0.70
CA THR A 54 -0.30 5.89 1.98
C THR A 54 -1.34 6.97 1.77
N LEU A 55 -2.48 6.83 2.43
CA LEU A 55 -3.54 7.83 2.49
C LEU A 55 -3.48 8.53 3.85
N ILE A 56 -3.49 9.86 3.84
CA ILE A 56 -3.60 10.68 5.04
C ILE A 56 -4.94 11.40 4.96
N ILE A 57 -5.86 11.03 5.85
CA ILE A 57 -7.20 11.58 5.94
C ILE A 57 -7.23 12.51 7.14
N LYS A 58 -7.46 13.80 6.91
CA LYS A 58 -7.55 14.84 7.93
C LYS A 58 -8.99 15.33 7.99
N ASP A 59 -9.65 15.13 9.12
CA ASP A 59 -10.98 15.64 9.41
C ASP A 59 -10.88 16.71 10.50
N ASN A 60 -11.22 17.94 10.14
CA ASN A 60 -11.19 19.11 11.02
C ASN A 60 -12.62 19.59 11.38
N GLY A 61 -13.64 18.74 11.21
CA GLY A 61 -15.05 19.02 11.52
C GLY A 61 -15.82 19.81 10.45
N ASN A 62 -15.16 20.71 9.73
CA ASN A 62 -15.76 21.48 8.63
C ASN A 62 -15.44 20.91 7.24
N GLN A 63 -14.33 20.18 7.13
CA GLN A 63 -13.83 19.64 5.87
C GLN A 63 -13.03 18.36 6.10
N ILE A 64 -13.08 17.47 5.11
CA ILE A 64 -12.26 16.27 5.04
C ILE A 64 -11.25 16.47 3.91
N ILE A 65 -9.96 16.42 4.24
CA ILE A 65 -8.86 16.47 3.28
C ILE A 65 -8.25 15.08 3.17
N ILE A 66 -8.07 14.59 1.95
CA ILE A 66 -7.43 13.29 1.67
C ILE A 66 -6.18 13.54 0.83
N GLU A 67 -5.02 13.19 1.39
CA GLU A 67 -3.73 13.22 0.69
C GLU A 67 -3.34 11.78 0.34
N SER A 68 -3.10 11.48 -0.95
CA SER A 68 -2.61 10.17 -1.40
C SER A 68 -1.15 10.25 -1.84
N HIS A 69 -0.34 9.33 -1.32
CA HIS A 69 1.06 9.16 -1.67
C HIS A 69 1.31 7.74 -2.18
N THR A 70 1.61 7.59 -3.46
CA THR A 70 1.95 6.31 -4.07
C THR A 70 3.47 6.12 -4.13
N ASN A 71 3.98 5.03 -3.56
CA ASN A 71 5.42 4.82 -3.35
C ASN A 71 6.09 3.93 -4.42
N GLY A 72 5.50 3.85 -5.61
CA GLY A 72 6.17 3.24 -6.76
C GLY A 72 6.29 1.72 -6.70
N ALA A 73 5.52 1.03 -5.85
CA ALA A 73 5.39 -0.43 -5.90
C ALA A 73 5.01 -0.91 -7.32
N ARG A 74 4.23 -0.08 -8.04
CA ARG A 74 3.96 -0.25 -9.47
C ARG A 74 5.22 -0.40 -10.34
N LYS A 75 6.29 0.35 -10.09
CA LYS A 75 7.56 0.22 -10.85
C LYS A 75 8.26 -1.11 -10.61
N ILE A 76 8.11 -1.69 -9.41
CA ILE A 76 8.64 -3.03 -9.10
C ILE A 76 7.83 -4.08 -9.86
N LEU A 77 6.51 -3.92 -9.87
CA LEU A 77 5.59 -4.79 -10.59
C LEU A 77 5.86 -4.78 -12.10
N GLU A 78 6.00 -3.59 -12.69
CA GLU A 78 6.33 -3.42 -14.12
C GLU A 78 7.64 -4.11 -14.49
N LYS A 79 8.67 -4.04 -13.63
CA LYS A 79 9.94 -4.76 -13.82
C LYS A 79 9.81 -6.27 -13.73
N GLN A 80 8.87 -6.78 -12.93
CA GLN A 80 8.62 -8.23 -12.82
C GLN A 80 7.91 -8.75 -14.05
N ILE A 81 6.91 -8.01 -14.55
CA ILE A 81 6.21 -8.33 -15.79
C ILE A 81 7.18 -8.31 -16.98
N ALA A 82 8.04 -7.30 -17.09
CA ALA A 82 8.99 -7.18 -18.20
C ALA A 82 10.08 -8.27 -18.23
N LYS A 83 10.20 -9.07 -17.15
CA LYS A 83 11.17 -10.18 -17.03
C LYS A 83 10.51 -11.56 -17.15
N ALA A 84 9.18 -11.63 -17.12
CA ALA A 84 8.41 -12.84 -17.29
C ALA A 84 8.18 -13.11 -18.79
#